data_AF-A0A534WTC7-F1
#
_entry.id   AF-A0A534WTC7-F1
#
_cell.length_a   1.000
_cell.length_b   1.000
_cell.length_c   1.000
_cell.angle_alpha   90.00
_cell.angle_beta   90.00
_cell.angle_gamma   90.00
#
_symmetry.space_group_name_H-M   'P 1'
#
loop_
_entity.id
_entity.type
_entity.pdbx_description
1 polymer ?
#
loop_
_entity_poly.entity_id
_entity_poly.type
_entity_poly.pdbx_seq_one_letter_code
_entity_poly.pdbx_strand_id
1 'polypeptide(L)'
;MDEEKAETSSAETLRDEFGAIEAITDRESLARTVARLHLREVTALFVFRAQQDLRDATEMIGAADQGGLGLPERDYYLKHDAKSVDLRRRYGEHVGRMLELAGEGHRVAAKHAGTVMRIETALARGSMPVVERRDPYKVYHRIDREGLGREAPVFPWNVYFVEIGYPGISAINVAVPGFFAQLNQVLTTTRIAD
;
A
#
# COMPACT_ATOMS: atom_id res chain seq x y z
N MET A 1 11.67 -6.51 28.04
CA MET A 1 12.25 -6.21 26.72
C MET A 1 13.50 -7.05 26.62
N ASP A 2 13.64 -7.85 25.56
CA ASP A 2 14.76 -8.79 25.37
C ASP A 2 15.51 -8.40 24.10
N GLU A 3 16.49 -7.50 24.25
CA GLU A 3 17.24 -6.90 23.14
C GLU A 3 18.22 -7.91 22.51
N GLU A 4 18.88 -8.73 23.33
CA GLU A 4 19.86 -9.72 22.87
C GLU A 4 19.22 -10.76 21.93
N LYS A 5 18.01 -11.22 22.27
CA LYS A 5 17.24 -12.09 21.38
C LYS A 5 16.84 -11.39 20.09
N ALA A 6 16.43 -10.12 20.14
CA ALA A 6 16.05 -9.36 18.95
C ALA A 6 17.24 -9.19 17.99
N GLU A 7 18.42 -8.86 18.49
CA GLU A 7 19.64 -8.72 17.66
C GLU A 7 20.02 -10.03 16.94
N THR A 8 19.74 -11.18 17.55
CA THR A 8 20.15 -12.49 17.01
C THR A 8 19.09 -13.18 16.15
N SER A 9 17.80 -12.91 16.34
CA SER A 9 16.71 -13.63 15.64
C SER A 9 15.94 -12.80 14.60
N SER A 10 16.17 -11.48 14.49
CA SER A 10 15.33 -10.60 13.66
C SER A 10 15.33 -10.96 12.17
N ALA A 11 16.50 -11.24 11.58
CA ALA A 11 16.60 -11.59 10.16
C ALA A 11 15.94 -12.93 9.84
N GLU A 12 16.04 -13.91 10.74
CA GLU A 12 15.39 -15.21 10.58
C GLU A 12 13.86 -15.11 10.65
N THR A 13 13.34 -14.25 11.54
CA THR A 13 11.90 -14.06 11.73
C THR A 13 11.22 -13.44 10.49
N LEU A 14 11.96 -12.65 9.70
CA LEU A 14 11.44 -11.99 8.50
C LEU A 14 11.64 -12.79 7.21
N ARG A 15 12.38 -13.91 7.26
CA ARG A 15 12.77 -14.69 6.07
C ARG A 15 11.58 -15.16 5.25
N ASP A 16 10.51 -15.62 5.90
CA ASP A 16 9.30 -16.09 5.22
C ASP A 16 8.53 -14.96 4.53
N GLU A 17 8.56 -13.75 5.10
CA GLU A 17 7.92 -12.59 4.48
C GLU A 17 8.74 -12.09 3.28
N PHE A 18 10.07 -12.01 3.42
CA PHE A 18 10.94 -11.67 2.29
C PHE A 18 10.86 -12.69 1.17
N GLY A 19 10.84 -13.99 1.49
CA GLY A 19 10.66 -15.04 0.47
C GLY A 19 9.32 -14.92 -0.27
N ALA A 20 8.24 -14.52 0.41
CA ALA A 20 6.95 -14.28 -0.25
C ALA A 20 6.95 -13.04 -1.17
N ILE A 21 7.77 -12.03 -0.85
CA ILE A 21 7.96 -10.83 -1.68
C ILE A 21 8.85 -11.15 -2.89
N GLU A 22 9.96 -11.87 -2.69
CA GLU A 22 10.88 -12.28 -3.76
C GLU A 22 10.22 -13.21 -4.79
N ALA A 23 9.21 -13.97 -4.38
CA ALA A 23 8.45 -14.86 -5.26
C ALA A 23 7.43 -14.14 -6.17
N ILE A 24 7.27 -12.81 -6.04
CA ILE A 24 6.36 -12.05 -6.90
C ILE A 24 6.92 -11.96 -8.31
N THR A 25 6.21 -12.53 -9.27
CA THR A 25 6.61 -12.55 -10.69
C THR A 25 5.51 -12.05 -11.62
N ASP A 26 4.29 -11.95 -11.13
CA ASP A 26 3.10 -11.53 -11.87
C ASP A 26 2.10 -10.79 -10.96
N ARG A 27 1.00 -10.29 -11.55
CA ARG A 27 0.00 -9.51 -10.81
C ARG A 27 -0.77 -10.37 -9.81
N GLU A 28 -0.91 -11.67 -10.04
CA GLU A 28 -1.62 -12.54 -9.11
C GLU A 28 -0.79 -12.84 -7.87
N SER A 29 0.47 -13.20 -8.04
CA SER A 29 1.44 -13.35 -6.94
C SER A 29 1.57 -12.04 -6.15
N LEU A 30 1.57 -10.89 -6.82
CA LEU A 30 1.49 -9.59 -6.15
C LEU A 30 0.22 -9.46 -5.29
N ALA A 31 -0.97 -9.78 -5.84
CA ALA A 31 -2.22 -9.70 -5.10
C ALA A 31 -2.25 -10.65 -3.88
N ARG A 32 -1.72 -11.88 -4.03
CA ARG A 32 -1.57 -12.84 -2.93
C ARG A 32 -0.66 -12.29 -1.84
N THR A 33 0.50 -11.73 -2.20
CA THR A 33 1.43 -11.15 -1.22
C THR A 33 0.84 -9.92 -0.54
N VAL A 34 0.15 -9.04 -1.26
CA VAL A 34 -0.56 -7.89 -0.65
C VAL A 34 -1.63 -8.35 0.34
N ALA A 35 -2.42 -9.37 0.00
CA ALA A 35 -3.38 -9.96 0.93
C ALA A 35 -2.71 -10.54 2.19
N ARG A 36 -1.61 -11.29 2.02
CA ARG A 36 -0.81 -11.83 3.13
C ARG A 36 -0.29 -10.73 4.06
N LEU A 37 0.21 -9.63 3.49
CA LEU A 37 0.71 -8.48 4.24
C LEU A 37 -0.42 -7.77 5.00
N HIS A 38 -1.57 -7.58 4.37
CA HIS A 38 -2.74 -6.99 5.03
C HIS A 38 -3.26 -7.83 6.20
N LEU A 39 -3.27 -9.17 6.08
CA LEU A 39 -3.62 -10.06 7.19
C LEU A 39 -2.63 -10.00 8.36
N ARG A 40 -1.42 -9.46 8.14
CA ARG A 40 -0.39 -9.22 9.15
C ARG A 40 -0.29 -7.75 9.56
N GLU A 41 -1.28 -6.93 9.18
CA GLU A 41 -1.32 -5.49 9.44
C GLU A 41 -0.13 -4.70 8.84
N VAL A 42 0.57 -5.27 7.87
CA VAL A 42 1.61 -4.58 7.12
C VAL A 42 0.96 -3.78 6.00
N THR A 43 1.25 -2.49 5.95
CA THR A 43 0.71 -1.59 4.92
C THR A 43 1.33 -1.90 3.55
N ALA A 44 0.51 -2.19 2.53
CA ALA A 44 0.98 -2.44 1.18
C ALA A 44 0.00 -1.92 0.12
N LEU A 45 0.43 -0.96 -0.71
CA LEU A 45 -0.33 -0.34 -1.81
C LEU A 45 -1.60 0.43 -1.42
N PHE A 46 -2.51 -0.14 -0.63
CA PHE A 46 -3.79 0.45 -0.22
C PHE A 46 -4.18 -0.06 1.17
N VAL A 47 -5.26 0.48 1.73
CA VAL A 47 -5.84 -0.05 2.98
C VAL A 47 -7.11 -0.79 2.65
N PHE A 48 -7.29 -1.97 3.23
CA PHE A 48 -8.54 -2.70 3.18
C PHE A 48 -8.92 -3.25 4.55
N ARG A 49 -10.15 -3.01 4.99
CA ARG A 49 -10.64 -3.48 6.30
C ARG A 49 -12.15 -3.65 6.29
N ALA A 50 -12.68 -4.34 7.29
CA ALA A 50 -14.11 -4.31 7.58
C ALA A 50 -14.49 -2.97 8.24
N GLN A 51 -15.65 -2.44 7.89
CA GLN A 51 -16.25 -1.28 8.56
C GLN A 51 -17.78 -1.40 8.57
N GLN A 52 -18.44 -0.73 9.51
CA GLN A 52 -19.88 -0.53 9.42
C GLN A 52 -20.20 0.39 8.24
N ASP A 53 -21.31 0.15 7.54
CA ASP A 53 -21.78 1.06 6.51
C ASP A 53 -22.13 2.42 7.16
N LEU A 54 -21.60 3.52 6.61
CA LEU A 54 -21.82 4.87 7.13
C LEU A 54 -23.29 5.33 7.00
N ARG A 55 -24.09 4.65 6.17
CA ARG A 55 -25.53 4.90 6.00
C ARG A 55 -26.42 3.83 6.63
N ASP A 56 -25.86 2.68 6.99
CA ASP A 56 -26.55 1.61 7.72
C ASP A 56 -25.60 0.93 8.71
N ALA A 57 -25.63 1.39 9.96
CA ALA A 57 -24.74 0.87 11.02
C ALA A 57 -25.02 -0.61 11.39
N THR A 58 -26.10 -1.22 10.88
CA THR A 58 -26.40 -2.64 11.09
C THR A 58 -25.68 -3.56 10.09
N GLU A 59 -25.13 -3.00 9.01
CA GLU A 59 -24.40 -3.74 7.97
C GLU A 59 -22.87 -3.58 8.14
N MET A 60 -22.15 -4.70 8.01
CA MET A 60 -20.69 -4.71 7.88
C MET A 60 -20.31 -4.85 6.41
N ILE A 61 -19.50 -3.91 5.91
CA ILE A 61 -19.06 -3.84 4.51
C ILE A 61 -17.53 -3.77 4.43
N GLY A 62 -17.00 -3.94 3.21
CA GLY A 62 -15.60 -3.64 2.92
C GLY A 62 -15.31 -2.14 2.93
N ALA A 63 -14.10 -1.78 3.32
CA ALA A 63 -13.56 -0.43 3.26
C ALA A 63 -12.27 -0.46 2.45
N ALA A 64 -12.25 0.16 1.27
CA ALA A 64 -11.04 0.36 0.48
C ALA A 64 -10.64 1.84 0.55
N ASP A 65 -9.41 2.12 0.97
CA ASP A 65 -8.92 3.49 1.20
C ASP A 65 -7.48 3.66 0.68
N GLN A 66 -7.05 4.91 0.55
CA GLN A 66 -5.68 5.26 0.17
C GLN A 66 -4.67 4.70 1.18
N GLY A 67 -3.50 4.30 0.68
CA GLY A 67 -2.43 3.74 1.50
C GLY A 67 -1.10 3.70 0.76
N GLY A 68 -0.18 2.85 1.23
CA GLY A 68 1.09 2.60 0.56
C GLY A 68 2.09 3.76 0.61
N LEU A 69 1.97 4.66 1.59
CA LEU A 69 2.92 5.75 1.82
C LEU A 69 3.69 5.49 3.13
N GLY A 70 5.02 5.62 3.12
CA GLY A 70 5.82 5.57 4.33
C GLY A 70 5.95 6.90 5.09
N LEU A 71 5.65 8.04 4.45
CA LEU A 71 5.52 9.34 5.11
C LEU A 71 4.06 9.61 5.51
N PRO A 72 3.80 10.45 6.54
CA PRO A 72 2.48 10.50 7.19
C PRO A 72 1.29 10.92 6.30
N GLU A 73 1.53 11.68 5.23
CA GLU A 73 0.48 12.11 4.30
C GLU A 73 1.04 12.50 2.93
N ARG A 74 0.15 12.66 1.95
CA ARG A 74 0.48 13.02 0.57
C ARG A 74 1.34 14.28 0.45
N ASP A 75 1.11 15.28 1.30
CA ASP A 75 1.72 16.59 1.16
C ASP A 75 3.24 16.55 1.39
N TYR A 76 3.73 15.58 2.18
CA TYR A 76 5.17 15.34 2.34
C TYR A 76 5.84 14.93 1.02
N TYR A 77 5.10 14.32 0.10
CA TYR A 77 5.58 13.94 -1.22
C TYR A 77 5.49 15.08 -2.23
N LEU A 78 4.50 15.97 -2.08
CA LEU A 78 4.12 16.94 -3.13
C LEU A 78 4.59 18.37 -2.87
N LYS A 79 4.87 18.77 -1.62
CA LYS A 79 5.35 20.11 -1.30
C LYS A 79 6.77 20.35 -1.82
N HIS A 80 7.01 21.54 -2.37
CA HIS A 80 8.29 21.92 -2.99
C HIS A 80 9.16 22.84 -2.13
N ASP A 81 8.73 23.16 -0.91
CA ASP A 81 9.57 23.93 0.02
C ASP A 81 10.83 23.14 0.42
N ALA A 82 11.87 23.87 0.82
CA ALA A 82 13.17 23.30 1.12
C ALA A 82 13.12 22.21 2.21
N LYS A 83 12.22 22.33 3.19
CA LYS A 83 12.07 21.35 4.27
C LYS A 83 11.47 20.05 3.74
N SER A 84 10.44 20.13 2.90
CA SER A 84 9.85 18.95 2.26
C SER A 84 10.81 18.26 1.28
N VAL A 85 11.61 19.02 0.53
CA VAL A 85 12.66 18.46 -0.34
C VAL A 85 13.73 17.73 0.48
N ASP A 86 14.24 18.35 1.55
CA ASP A 86 15.24 17.72 2.42
C ASP A 86 14.69 16.48 3.13
N LEU A 87 13.43 16.52 3.58
CA LEU A 87 12.78 15.37 4.19
C LEU A 87 12.70 14.18 3.23
N ARG A 88 12.24 14.38 1.99
CA ARG A 88 12.17 13.30 0.99
C ARG A 88 13.54 12.71 0.68
N ARG A 89 14.58 13.56 0.62
CA ARG A 89 15.97 13.10 0.45
C ARG A 89 16.38 12.17 1.59
N ARG A 90 16.20 12.62 2.85
CA ARG A 90 16.53 11.81 4.04
C ARG A 90 15.72 10.53 4.15
N TYR A 91 14.44 10.58 3.75
CA TYR A 91 13.58 9.41 3.74
C TYR A 91 14.04 8.38 2.69
N GLY A 92 14.40 8.81 1.47
CA GLY A 92 15.02 7.92 0.48
C GLY A 92 16.34 7.30 0.97
N GLU A 93 17.19 8.08 1.65
CA GLU A 93 18.42 7.57 2.29
C GLU A 93 18.13 6.58 3.43
N HIS A 94 17.04 6.78 4.16
CA HIS A 94 16.61 5.83 5.19
C HIS A 94 16.14 4.51 4.55
N VAL A 95 15.29 4.58 3.53
CA VAL A 95 14.84 3.39 2.79
C VAL A 95 16.02 2.61 2.22
N GLY A 96 17.00 3.28 1.59
CA GLY A 96 18.21 2.63 1.09
C GLY A 96 18.99 1.91 2.18
N ARG A 97 19.19 2.54 3.36
CA ARG A 97 19.85 1.90 4.49
C ARG A 97 19.09 0.69 5.02
N MET A 98 17.75 0.74 5.06
CA MET A 98 16.95 -0.42 5.48
C MET A 98 17.11 -1.60 4.52
N LEU A 99 17.17 -1.33 3.20
CA LEU A 99 17.41 -2.37 2.19
C LEU A 99 18.83 -2.96 2.29
N GLU A 100 19.84 -2.13 2.58
CA GLU A 100 21.20 -2.61 2.87
C GLU A 100 21.24 -3.53 4.10
N LEU A 101 20.55 -3.13 5.18
CA LEU A 101 20.42 -3.96 6.38
C LEU A 101 19.65 -5.27 6.12
N ALA A 102 18.74 -5.26 5.14
CA ALA A 102 18.04 -6.47 4.68
C ALA A 102 18.89 -7.36 3.75
N GLY A 103 20.10 -6.93 3.39
CA GLY A 103 21.08 -7.73 2.63
C GLY A 103 21.33 -7.26 1.19
N GLU A 104 20.68 -6.20 0.73
CA GLU A 104 20.96 -5.66 -0.61
C GLU A 104 22.32 -4.95 -0.68
N GLY A 105 23.01 -5.07 -1.82
CA GLY A 105 24.22 -4.30 -2.07
C GLY A 105 23.92 -2.80 -2.21
N HIS A 106 24.78 -1.93 -1.66
CA HIS A 106 24.62 -0.47 -1.63
C HIS A 106 24.06 0.17 -2.92
N ARG A 107 24.58 -0.20 -4.10
CA ARG A 107 24.13 0.35 -5.38
C ARG A 107 22.72 -0.12 -5.77
N VAL A 108 22.37 -1.36 -5.45
CA VAL A 108 21.05 -1.95 -5.69
C VAL A 108 20.03 -1.31 -4.75
N ALA A 109 20.36 -1.24 -3.46
CA ALA A 109 19.55 -0.58 -2.44
C ALA A 109 19.23 0.88 -2.79
N ALA A 110 20.22 1.65 -3.26
CA ALA A 110 19.99 3.03 -3.70
C ALA A 110 19.03 3.12 -4.91
N LYS A 111 19.12 2.18 -5.86
CA LYS A 111 18.22 2.11 -7.01
C LYS A 111 16.79 1.75 -6.57
N HIS A 112 16.65 0.73 -5.72
CA HIS A 112 15.36 0.29 -5.20
C HIS A 112 14.70 1.36 -4.33
N ALA A 113 15.46 2.08 -3.49
CA ALA A 113 14.96 3.25 -2.77
C ALA A 113 14.42 4.33 -3.72
N GLY A 114 15.09 4.56 -4.86
CA GLY A 114 14.59 5.43 -5.92
C GLY A 114 13.27 4.94 -6.54
N THR A 115 13.12 3.62 -6.76
CA THR A 115 11.86 3.00 -7.20
C THR A 115 10.75 3.21 -6.16
N VAL A 116 11.02 2.94 -4.88
CA VAL A 116 10.06 3.16 -3.77
C VAL A 116 9.58 4.60 -3.77
N MET A 117 10.50 5.57 -3.75
CA MET A 117 10.15 6.99 -3.76
C MET A 117 9.29 7.38 -4.96
N ARG A 118 9.56 6.82 -6.15
CA ARG A 118 8.76 7.06 -7.36
C ARG A 118 7.34 6.52 -7.20
N ILE A 119 7.19 5.28 -6.71
CA ILE A 119 5.90 4.63 -6.50
C ILE A 119 5.08 5.41 -5.47
N GLU A 120 5.64 5.66 -4.29
CA GLU A 120 4.93 6.37 -3.21
C GLU A 120 4.54 7.79 -3.62
N THR A 121 5.42 8.51 -4.34
CA THR A 121 5.08 9.84 -4.87
C THR A 121 3.92 9.77 -5.86
N ALA A 122 3.85 8.73 -6.70
CA ALA A 122 2.73 8.55 -7.62
C ALA A 122 1.42 8.23 -6.87
N LEU A 123 1.46 7.36 -5.86
CA LEU A 123 0.30 7.07 -4.99
C LEU A 123 -0.17 8.32 -4.23
N ALA A 124 0.76 9.16 -3.76
CA ALA A 124 0.46 10.41 -3.07
C ALA A 124 -0.29 11.41 -3.98
N ARG A 125 -0.02 11.42 -5.29
CA ARG A 125 -0.75 12.29 -6.25
C ARG A 125 -2.24 11.94 -6.34
N GLY A 126 -2.58 10.65 -6.28
CA GLY A 126 -3.98 10.18 -6.27
C GLY A 126 -4.65 10.21 -4.90
N SER A 127 -3.87 10.41 -3.84
CA SER A 127 -4.39 10.48 -2.47
C SER A 127 -5.15 11.78 -2.22
N MET A 128 -6.19 11.73 -1.39
CA MET A 128 -6.99 12.89 -0.97
C MET A 128 -6.27 13.65 0.17
N PRO A 129 -6.28 15.01 0.18
CA PRO A 129 -5.76 15.80 1.30
C PRO A 129 -6.50 15.53 2.61
N VAL A 130 -5.80 15.56 3.74
CA VAL A 130 -6.36 15.29 5.07
C VAL A 130 -7.52 16.22 5.45
N VAL A 131 -7.53 17.45 4.94
CA VAL A 131 -8.62 18.42 5.18
C VAL A 131 -9.91 17.96 4.50
N GLU A 132 -9.82 17.51 3.25
CA GLU A 132 -10.99 17.06 2.48
C GLU A 132 -11.56 15.76 3.03
N ARG A 133 -10.69 14.89 3.57
CA ARG A 133 -11.09 13.62 4.18
C ARG A 133 -11.93 13.76 5.45
N ARG A 134 -12.01 14.96 6.03
CA ARG A 134 -12.86 15.24 7.20
C ARG A 134 -14.34 15.37 6.85
N ASP A 135 -14.67 15.54 5.58
CA ASP A 135 -16.04 15.53 5.10
C ASP A 135 -16.50 14.07 4.86
N PRO A 136 -17.40 13.52 5.69
CA PRO A 136 -17.84 12.13 5.57
C PRO A 136 -18.55 11.85 4.24
N TYR A 137 -19.14 12.87 3.60
CA TYR A 137 -19.80 12.70 2.30
C TYR A 137 -18.81 12.55 1.15
N LYS A 138 -17.58 13.08 1.30
CA LYS A 138 -16.52 12.94 0.31
C LYS A 138 -15.78 11.61 0.37
N VAL A 139 -15.94 10.83 1.45
CA VAL A 139 -15.25 9.54 1.66
C VAL A 139 -16.20 8.35 1.66
N TYR A 140 -17.42 8.53 1.13
CA TYR A 140 -18.43 7.49 1.04
C TYR A 140 -18.89 7.26 -0.41
N HIS A 141 -18.32 6.23 -1.03
CA HIS A 141 -18.70 5.74 -2.35
C HIS A 141 -18.96 4.23 -2.25
N ARG A 142 -20.16 3.86 -1.83
CA ARG A 142 -20.58 2.47 -1.76
C ARG A 142 -20.78 1.91 -3.16
N ILE A 143 -19.98 0.92 -3.52
CA ILE A 143 -20.02 0.20 -4.78
C ILE A 143 -19.99 -1.31 -4.52
N ASP A 144 -20.20 -2.09 -5.56
CA ASP A 144 -19.97 -3.53 -5.52
C ASP A 144 -18.51 -3.89 -5.87
N ARG A 145 -18.20 -5.18 -5.73
CA ARG A 145 -16.89 -5.74 -6.11
C ARG A 145 -16.51 -5.41 -7.55
N GLU A 146 -17.46 -5.47 -8.48
CA GLU A 146 -17.21 -5.16 -9.89
C GLU A 146 -16.86 -3.68 -10.09
N GLY A 147 -17.49 -2.79 -9.33
CA GLY A 147 -17.17 -1.37 -9.28
C GLY A 147 -15.72 -1.13 -8.91
N LEU A 148 -15.22 -1.77 -7.84
CA LEU A 148 -13.82 -1.65 -7.46
C LEU A 148 -12.89 -2.21 -8.56
N GLY A 149 -13.30 -3.31 -9.19
CA GLY A 149 -12.61 -3.86 -10.36
C GLY A 149 -12.54 -2.88 -11.54
N ARG A 150 -13.54 -2.01 -11.72
CA ARG A 150 -13.52 -0.97 -12.77
C ARG A 150 -12.59 0.19 -12.44
N GLU A 151 -12.41 0.54 -11.17
CA GLU A 151 -11.49 1.61 -10.74
C GLU A 151 -10.02 1.20 -10.86
N ALA A 152 -9.71 -0.07 -10.57
CA ALA A 152 -8.35 -0.61 -10.66
C ALA A 152 -8.31 -2.00 -11.34
N PRO A 153 -8.58 -2.07 -12.65
CA PRO A 153 -8.72 -3.34 -13.38
C PRO A 153 -7.46 -4.18 -13.47
N VAL A 154 -6.27 -3.58 -13.36
CA VAL A 154 -5.02 -4.34 -13.45
C VAL A 154 -4.65 -5.10 -12.17
N PHE A 155 -5.31 -4.79 -11.05
CA PHE A 155 -5.09 -5.50 -9.79
C PHE A 155 -6.04 -6.71 -9.69
N PRO A 156 -5.53 -7.93 -9.44
CA PRO A 156 -6.35 -9.14 -9.31
C PRO A 156 -7.20 -9.18 -8.03
N TRP A 157 -8.26 -8.36 -7.96
CA TRP A 157 -9.17 -8.26 -6.82
C TRP A 157 -9.78 -9.60 -6.41
N ASN A 158 -10.07 -10.48 -7.37
CA ASN A 158 -10.63 -11.79 -7.08
C ASN A 158 -9.67 -12.68 -6.29
N VAL A 159 -8.39 -12.66 -6.66
CA VAL A 159 -7.33 -13.35 -5.93
C VAL A 159 -7.21 -12.75 -4.54
N TYR A 160 -7.10 -11.42 -4.46
CA TYR A 160 -7.00 -10.71 -3.20
C TYR A 160 -8.14 -11.05 -2.22
N PHE A 161 -9.41 -11.04 -2.66
CA PHE A 161 -10.56 -11.34 -1.81
C PHE A 161 -10.63 -12.80 -1.33
N VAL A 162 -10.19 -13.75 -2.16
CA VAL A 162 -10.06 -15.15 -1.74
C VAL A 162 -9.00 -15.28 -0.64
N GLU A 163 -7.84 -14.66 -0.83
CA GLU A 163 -6.70 -14.77 0.08
C GLU A 163 -6.95 -14.11 1.44
N ILE A 164 -7.66 -12.97 1.49
CA ILE A 164 -8.06 -12.38 2.77
C ILE A 164 -9.23 -13.11 3.45
N GLY A 165 -9.77 -14.17 2.83
CA GLY A 165 -10.85 -14.99 3.39
C GLY A 165 -12.28 -14.47 3.17
N TYR A 166 -12.46 -13.49 2.27
CA TYR A 166 -13.78 -12.88 2.00
C TYR A 166 -14.16 -12.95 0.51
N PRO A 167 -14.23 -14.16 -0.10
CA PRO A 167 -14.52 -14.30 -1.52
C PRO A 167 -15.94 -13.84 -1.91
N GLY A 168 -16.86 -13.78 -0.94
CA GLY A 168 -18.27 -13.39 -1.12
C GLY A 168 -18.56 -11.92 -0.84
N ILE A 169 -17.54 -11.06 -0.70
CA ILE A 169 -17.78 -9.64 -0.42
C ILE A 169 -18.57 -8.98 -1.56
N SER A 170 -19.65 -8.29 -1.19
CA SER A 170 -20.61 -7.71 -2.13
C SER A 170 -20.69 -6.19 -2.04
N ALA A 171 -20.58 -5.62 -0.84
CA ALA A 171 -20.63 -4.18 -0.61
C ALA A 171 -19.27 -3.66 -0.13
N ILE A 172 -18.77 -2.62 -0.81
CA ILE A 172 -17.48 -1.99 -0.51
C ILE A 172 -17.67 -0.48 -0.59
N ASN A 173 -17.28 0.24 0.45
CA ASN A 173 -17.07 1.67 0.34
C ASN A 173 -15.64 1.94 -0.15
N VAL A 174 -15.52 2.63 -1.28
CA VAL A 174 -14.26 3.16 -1.79
C VAL A 174 -14.11 4.61 -1.33
N ALA A 175 -13.29 4.83 -0.32
CA ALA A 175 -13.17 6.15 0.30
C ALA A 175 -12.61 7.20 -0.66
N VAL A 176 -11.64 6.82 -1.50
CA VAL A 176 -10.98 7.75 -2.43
C VAL A 176 -10.88 7.11 -3.82
N PRO A 177 -11.92 7.22 -4.67
CA PRO A 177 -11.91 6.59 -6.00
C PRO A 177 -10.72 7.02 -6.88
N GLY A 178 -10.37 8.32 -6.84
CA GLY A 178 -9.22 8.86 -7.57
C GLY A 178 -7.88 8.23 -7.17
N PHE A 179 -7.76 7.71 -5.94
CA PHE A 179 -6.58 6.97 -5.51
C PHE A 179 -6.49 5.61 -6.21
N PHE A 180 -7.60 4.89 -6.35
CA PHE A 180 -7.61 3.57 -7.01
C PHE A 180 -7.37 3.69 -8.51
N ALA A 181 -7.87 4.75 -9.15
CA ALA A 181 -7.49 5.09 -10.53
C ALA A 181 -5.98 5.36 -10.66
N GLN A 182 -5.38 6.07 -9.70
CA GLN A 182 -3.94 6.30 -9.67
C GLN A 182 -3.13 5.03 -9.37
N LEU A 183 -3.60 4.18 -8.46
CA LEU A 183 -3.02 2.87 -8.17
C LEU A 183 -3.00 2.00 -9.43
N ASN A 184 -4.09 2.00 -10.20
CA ASN A 184 -4.15 1.31 -11.49
C ASN A 184 -3.05 1.78 -12.45
N GLN A 185 -2.83 3.10 -12.54
CA GLN A 185 -1.76 3.66 -13.37
C GLN A 185 -0.36 3.25 -12.87
N VAL A 186 -0.13 3.27 -11.56
CA VAL A 186 1.14 2.83 -10.95
C VAL A 186 1.41 1.37 -11.29
N LEU A 187 0.41 0.51 -11.13
CA LEU A 187 0.50 -0.91 -11.46
C LEU A 187 0.61 -1.15 -12.98
N THR A 188 0.11 -0.27 -13.82
CA THR A 188 0.27 -0.40 -15.28
C THR A 188 1.68 -0.02 -15.73
N THR A 189 2.26 1.02 -15.11
CA THR A 189 3.52 1.63 -15.57
C THR A 189 4.77 1.12 -14.85
N THR A 190 4.61 0.56 -13.65
CA THR A 190 5.70 -0.06 -12.88
C THR A 190 5.80 -1.54 -13.22
N ARG A 191 6.97 -2.00 -13.68
CA ARG A 191 7.20 -3.42 -13.93
C ARG A 191 7.39 -4.15 -12.61
N ILE A 192 7.02 -5.43 -12.57
CA ILE A 192 7.20 -6.26 -11.36
C ILE A 192 8.67 -6.47 -11.02
N ALA A 193 9.55 -6.44 -12.03
CA ALA A 193 10.99 -6.61 -11.85
C ALA A 193 11.76 -5.31 -11.50
N ASP A 194 11.07 -4.18 -11.29
CA ASP A 194 11.69 -2.89 -10.93
C ASP A 194 11.80 -2.66 -9.43
#